data_AF-A0A075LVB3-F1
#
_entry.id   AF-A0A075LVB3-F1
#
_cell.length_a   1.000
_cell.length_b   1.000
_cell.length_c   1.000
_cell.angle_alpha   90.00
_cell.angle_beta   90.00
_cell.angle_gamma   90.00
#
_symmetry.space_group_name_H-M   'P 1'
#
loop_
_entity.id
_entity.type
_entity.pdbx_description
1 polymer ?
#
loop_
_entity_poly.entity_id
_entity_poly.type
_entity_poly.pdbx_seq_one_letter_code
_entity_poly.pdbx_strand_id
1 'polypeptide(L)'
;MEISRMNVDFGNSMYMNMIDGYFFELPTNVVEISRESAEGKFTTSIEEPEELKGRILISTNIDGEEKFFLVGEIAENEVLGNNHIRKLHNKATSHITYIMFLAATSYHHALKKDESNDVVINYFSTMLPIWLLKQTSKFSEMQSAFANRFKGKHEVKILTPGMEKTLNINVQEAVCRIESEVARWSIKKNFDLEDNAQADLFKGNDTVLCDLGGGTDDFVLLPAGLKSPISRDSFDYNADKPFLEFLEQFRKEKLVEHFKTVRDLETFIFTNIDKSKMERKDGNTGQKFDLTETIKKALKEYAQIKITQVENTFPAPKDKVYKYFYFGGVATVLKESIMIVTEEKYGQEISEANHIIADDARMLNLFGLEVLSRAEEAKRLSEV
;
A
#
# COMPACT_ATOMS: atom_id res chain seq x y z
N MET A 1 -4.28 17.69 19.45
CA MET A 1 -4.36 16.24 19.19
C MET A 1 -3.08 15.51 19.56
N GLU A 2 -3.17 14.41 20.32
CA GLU A 2 -2.05 13.49 20.52
C GLU A 2 -2.40 12.15 19.85
N ILE A 3 -1.47 11.63 19.04
CA ILE A 3 -1.54 10.34 18.35
C ILE A 3 -0.47 9.44 18.95
N SER A 4 -0.87 8.28 19.44
CA SER A 4 0.09 7.33 20.03
C SER A 4 0.90 6.62 18.94
N ARG A 5 0.22 6.12 17.90
CA ARG A 5 0.82 5.32 16.82
C ARG A 5 0.24 5.74 15.47
N MET A 6 1.13 6.05 14.52
CA MET A 6 0.77 6.27 13.12
C MET A 6 1.59 5.36 12.22
N ASN A 7 0.93 4.38 11.61
CA ASN A 7 1.54 3.41 10.71
C ASN A 7 1.14 3.71 9.27
N VAL A 8 2.11 3.76 8.35
CA VAL A 8 1.88 4.22 6.98
C VAL A 8 2.51 3.29 5.95
N ASP A 9 1.70 2.88 4.98
CA ASP A 9 2.11 2.25 3.74
C ASP A 9 1.96 3.23 2.56
N PHE A 10 3.10 3.66 2.01
CA PHE A 10 3.15 4.53 0.83
C PHE A 10 3.04 3.71 -0.46
N GLY A 11 1.91 3.04 -0.68
CA GLY A 11 1.68 2.24 -1.88
C GLY A 11 1.68 3.08 -3.17
N ASN A 12 2.03 2.45 -4.30
CA ASN A 12 2.07 3.15 -5.60
C ASN A 12 0.68 3.54 -6.12
N SER A 13 -0.36 2.79 -5.75
CA SER A 13 -1.76 3.04 -6.13
C SER A 13 -2.51 3.77 -5.01
N MET A 14 -2.45 3.21 -3.80
CA MET A 14 -3.11 3.74 -2.61
C MET A 14 -2.09 4.01 -1.50
N TYR A 15 -2.21 5.18 -0.89
CA TYR A 15 -1.66 5.47 0.43
C TYR A 15 -2.60 4.88 1.47
N MET A 16 -2.07 4.04 2.36
CA MET A 16 -2.83 3.39 3.42
C MET A 16 -2.20 3.73 4.76
N ASN A 17 -3.03 3.94 5.78
CA ASN A 17 -2.52 4.21 7.12
C ASN A 17 -3.45 3.69 8.22
N MET A 18 -2.86 3.49 9.40
CA MET A 18 -3.57 3.26 10.65
C MET A 18 -3.09 4.29 11.67
N ILE A 19 -4.01 5.12 12.16
CA ILE A 19 -3.75 6.12 13.22
C ILE A 19 -4.51 5.69 14.46
N ASP A 20 -3.78 5.28 15.50
CA ASP A 20 -4.33 4.67 16.73
C ASP A 20 -5.35 3.56 16.46
N GLY A 21 -5.06 2.74 15.43
CA GLY A 21 -5.92 1.64 14.98
C GLY A 21 -7.04 2.04 14.01
N TYR A 22 -7.27 3.34 13.77
CA TYR A 22 -8.23 3.81 12.77
C TYR A 22 -7.63 3.76 11.37
N PHE A 23 -8.21 2.92 10.50
CA PHE A 23 -7.78 2.75 9.12
C PHE A 23 -8.50 3.71 8.16
N PHE A 24 -7.73 4.33 7.27
CA PHE A 24 -8.25 4.87 6.02
C PHE A 24 -7.16 4.88 4.95
N GLU A 25 -7.59 5.12 3.72
CA GLU A 25 -6.71 5.19 2.56
C GLU A 25 -7.07 6.37 1.65
N LEU A 26 -6.08 6.82 0.90
CA LEU A 26 -6.18 7.89 -0.09
C LEU A 26 -5.52 7.42 -1.40
N PRO A 27 -6.02 7.79 -2.58
CA PRO A 27 -5.24 7.67 -3.81
C PRO A 27 -3.86 8.34 -3.68
N THR A 28 -2.80 7.73 -4.21
CA THR A 28 -1.43 8.27 -4.12
C THR A 28 -1.19 9.51 -5.03
N ASN A 29 -2.22 9.97 -5.73
CA ASN A 29 -2.16 11.15 -6.59
C ASN A 29 -1.84 12.42 -5.78
N VAL A 30 -0.77 13.12 -6.19
CA VAL A 30 -0.43 14.46 -5.72
C VAL A 30 -0.14 15.34 -6.94
N VAL A 31 -0.82 16.47 -7.04
CA VAL A 31 -0.63 17.45 -8.12
C VAL A 31 -0.27 18.80 -7.51
N GLU A 32 0.92 19.29 -7.83
CA GLU A 32 1.33 20.67 -7.51
C GLU A 32 0.59 21.65 -8.42
N ILE A 33 0.01 22.69 -7.84
CA ILE A 33 -0.72 23.74 -8.55
C ILE A 33 -0.18 25.12 -8.17
N SER A 34 -0.45 26.14 -8.99
CA SER A 34 -0.12 27.51 -8.64
C SER A 34 -1.02 28.04 -7.52
N ARG A 35 -0.56 29.08 -6.81
CA ARG A 35 -1.39 29.79 -5.81
C ARG A 35 -2.71 30.28 -6.41
N GLU A 36 -2.67 30.92 -7.57
CA GLU A 36 -3.87 31.41 -8.27
C GLU A 36 -4.85 30.26 -8.57
N SER A 37 -4.34 29.10 -9.01
CA SER A 37 -5.18 27.92 -9.23
C SER A 37 -5.75 27.37 -7.93
N ALA A 38 -5.05 27.48 -6.81
CA ALA A 38 -5.52 27.02 -5.50
C ALA A 38 -6.66 27.90 -4.97
N GLU A 39 -6.50 29.23 -5.03
CA GLU A 39 -7.48 30.21 -4.57
C GLU A 39 -8.83 30.10 -5.31
N GLY A 40 -8.80 29.76 -6.60
CA GLY A 40 -10.00 29.58 -7.42
C GLY A 40 -10.49 28.12 -7.54
N LYS A 41 -9.87 27.14 -6.87
CA LYS A 41 -10.13 25.72 -7.14
C LYS A 41 -11.52 25.27 -6.71
N PHE A 42 -11.92 25.65 -5.50
CA PHE A 42 -13.19 25.25 -4.90
C PHE A 42 -14.12 26.46 -4.79
N THR A 43 -15.33 26.33 -5.33
CA THR A 43 -16.34 27.39 -5.34
C THR A 43 -17.35 27.27 -4.20
N THR A 44 -17.35 26.16 -3.47
CA THR A 44 -18.27 25.88 -2.36
C THR A 44 -17.51 25.32 -1.16
N SER A 45 -17.98 25.68 0.04
CA SER A 45 -17.50 25.12 1.29
C SER A 45 -18.04 23.72 1.55
N ILE A 46 -17.33 22.96 2.38
CA ILE A 46 -17.82 21.72 2.98
C ILE A 46 -18.12 21.95 4.45
N GLU A 47 -19.09 21.21 4.98
CA GLU A 47 -19.50 21.31 6.40
C GLU A 47 -19.08 20.05 7.19
N GLU A 48 -19.10 18.88 6.55
CA GLU A 48 -18.75 17.63 7.20
C GLU A 48 -17.28 17.25 6.94
N PRO A 49 -16.47 16.97 7.98
CA PRO A 49 -15.06 16.60 7.82
C PRO A 49 -14.81 15.39 6.91
N GLU A 50 -15.76 14.47 6.82
CA GLU A 50 -15.71 13.30 5.95
C GLU A 50 -15.57 13.71 4.48
N GLU A 51 -16.17 14.83 4.06
CA GLU A 51 -16.08 15.35 2.69
C GLU A 51 -14.67 15.84 2.33
N LEU A 52 -13.86 16.21 3.32
CA LEU A 52 -12.49 16.66 3.10
C LEU A 52 -11.66 15.60 2.37
N LYS A 53 -11.94 14.31 2.62
CA LYS A 53 -11.24 13.18 1.98
C LYS A 53 -11.22 13.28 0.46
N GLY A 54 -12.33 13.72 -0.14
CA GLY A 54 -12.49 13.87 -1.59
C GLY A 54 -12.04 15.24 -2.13
N ARG A 55 -11.64 16.18 -1.26
CA ARG A 55 -11.37 17.59 -1.61
C ARG A 55 -10.13 18.15 -0.92
N ILE A 56 -9.09 17.33 -0.72
CA ILE A 56 -7.88 17.76 -0.01
C ILE A 56 -7.07 18.74 -0.87
N LEU A 57 -7.05 20.00 -0.46
CA LEU A 57 -6.14 21.03 -0.95
C LEU A 57 -5.33 21.57 0.23
N ILE A 58 -4.01 21.42 0.15
CA ILE A 58 -3.10 21.86 1.20
C ILE A 58 -1.95 22.72 0.65
N SER A 59 -1.37 23.56 1.50
CA SER A 59 -0.05 24.14 1.26
C SER A 59 0.93 23.84 2.39
N THR A 60 2.22 23.81 2.04
CA THR A 60 3.33 23.66 2.98
C THR A 60 4.56 24.35 2.40
N ASN A 61 5.49 24.72 3.28
CA ASN A 61 6.80 25.21 2.86
C ASN A 61 7.70 24.03 2.47
N ILE A 62 8.31 24.09 1.28
CA ILE A 62 9.34 23.16 0.80
C ILE A 62 10.50 24.02 0.27
N ASP A 63 11.70 23.80 0.79
CA ASP A 63 12.91 24.54 0.41
C ASP A 63 12.78 26.07 0.51
N GLY A 64 11.98 26.55 1.47
CA GLY A 64 11.75 27.98 1.73
C GLY A 64 10.62 28.61 0.90
N GLU A 65 9.95 27.86 0.03
CA GLU A 65 8.83 28.33 -0.78
C GLU A 65 7.53 27.63 -0.38
N GLU A 66 6.45 28.41 -0.26
CA GLU A 66 5.11 27.86 -0.05
C GLU A 66 4.58 27.26 -1.36
N LYS A 67 4.29 25.96 -1.34
CA LYS A 67 3.77 25.21 -2.48
C LYS A 67 2.38 24.66 -2.18
N PHE A 68 1.56 24.50 -3.23
CA PHE A 68 0.14 24.17 -3.14
C PHE A 68 -0.13 22.84 -3.82
N PHE A 69 -0.87 21.95 -3.16
CA PHE A 69 -1.05 20.57 -3.60
C PHE A 69 -2.50 20.12 -3.51
N LEU A 70 -3.00 19.56 -4.61
CA LEU A 70 -4.16 18.68 -4.62
C LEU A 70 -3.71 17.27 -4.25
N VAL A 71 -4.47 16.61 -3.38
CA VAL A 71 -4.09 15.28 -2.86
C VAL A 71 -5.27 14.31 -2.92
N GLY A 72 -5.02 13.07 -3.32
CA GLY A 72 -6.02 12.01 -3.34
C GLY A 72 -6.99 12.12 -4.53
N GLU A 73 -8.28 11.88 -4.26
CA GLU A 73 -9.33 11.79 -5.30
C GLU A 73 -9.45 13.07 -6.14
N ILE A 74 -9.30 14.25 -5.54
CA ILE A 74 -9.36 15.50 -6.30
C ILE A 74 -8.20 15.63 -7.29
N ALA A 75 -7.02 15.10 -6.96
CA ALA A 75 -5.84 15.13 -7.81
C ALA A 75 -5.90 14.09 -8.95
N GLU A 76 -6.71 13.05 -8.80
CA GLU A 76 -6.93 12.03 -9.83
C GLU A 76 -7.63 12.59 -11.08
N ASN A 77 -8.54 13.54 -10.86
CA ASN A 77 -9.33 14.17 -11.93
C ASN A 77 -8.52 15.14 -12.81
N GLU A 78 -7.28 15.44 -12.44
CA GLU A 78 -6.40 16.31 -13.22
C GLU A 78 -5.77 15.59 -14.42
N VAL A 79 -5.50 16.33 -15.50
CA VAL A 79 -4.99 15.81 -16.80
C VAL A 79 -3.72 14.97 -16.66
N LEU A 80 -2.93 15.21 -15.60
CA LEU A 80 -1.67 14.51 -15.31
C LEU A 80 -1.76 13.60 -14.07
N GLY A 81 -2.93 13.47 -13.44
CA GLY A 81 -3.11 12.79 -12.17
C GLY A 81 -2.55 11.37 -12.16
N ASN A 82 -2.70 10.64 -13.26
CA ASN A 82 -2.28 9.23 -13.38
C ASN A 82 -0.86 9.03 -13.94
N ASN A 83 -0.09 10.10 -14.19
CA ASN A 83 1.27 9.96 -14.73
C ASN A 83 2.23 9.22 -13.78
N HIS A 84 1.98 9.26 -12.48
CA HIS A 84 2.78 8.57 -11.47
C HIS A 84 2.57 7.05 -11.48
N ILE A 85 1.41 6.56 -11.94
CA ILE A 85 1.05 5.13 -11.96
C ILE A 85 2.00 4.31 -12.85
N ARG A 86 2.60 4.95 -13.87
CA ARG A 86 3.53 4.30 -14.81
C ARG A 86 5.00 4.37 -14.40
N LYS A 87 5.34 5.01 -13.28
CA LYS A 87 6.74 5.21 -12.87
C LYS A 87 6.94 4.87 -11.39
N LEU A 88 7.86 3.95 -11.13
CA LEU A 88 8.41 3.77 -9.78
C LEU A 88 9.17 5.04 -9.40
N HIS A 89 8.59 5.81 -8.50
CA HIS A 89 9.22 7.03 -7.98
C HIS A 89 10.09 6.68 -6.79
N ASN A 90 11.22 7.37 -6.65
CA ASN A 90 12.07 7.22 -5.48
C ASN A 90 11.33 7.78 -4.25
N LYS A 91 10.67 6.90 -3.49
CA LYS A 91 9.94 7.26 -2.26
C LYS A 91 10.83 8.03 -1.28
N ALA A 92 12.13 7.73 -1.25
CA ALA A 92 13.09 8.32 -0.31
C ALA A 92 13.35 9.81 -0.57
N THR A 93 13.23 10.30 -1.81
CA THR A 93 13.48 11.72 -2.15
C THR A 93 12.24 12.46 -2.66
N SER A 94 11.20 11.75 -3.11
CA SER A 94 9.98 12.36 -3.62
C SER A 94 9.20 13.10 -2.54
N HIS A 95 8.74 14.32 -2.83
CA HIS A 95 7.85 15.06 -1.94
C HIS A 95 6.46 14.43 -1.85
N ILE A 96 6.04 13.56 -2.79
CA ILE A 96 4.72 12.92 -2.80
C ILE A 96 4.44 12.23 -1.46
N THR A 97 5.37 11.42 -0.94
CA THR A 97 5.20 10.71 0.33
C THR A 97 5.03 11.67 1.51
N TYR A 98 5.81 12.75 1.52
CA TYR A 98 5.71 13.79 2.54
C TYR A 98 4.36 14.53 2.49
N ILE A 99 3.91 14.92 1.29
CA ILE A 99 2.63 15.59 1.08
C ILE A 99 1.45 14.69 1.46
N MET A 100 1.50 13.40 1.10
CA MET A 100 0.48 12.42 1.51
C MET A 100 0.40 12.29 3.03
N PHE A 101 1.54 12.25 3.73
CA PHE A 101 1.58 12.22 5.19
C PHE A 101 0.93 13.46 5.82
N LEU A 102 1.26 14.66 5.33
CA LEU A 102 0.65 15.90 5.82
C LEU A 102 -0.86 15.92 5.56
N ALA A 103 -1.28 15.57 4.35
CA ALA A 103 -2.69 15.50 3.96
C ALA A 103 -3.49 14.51 4.82
N ALA A 104 -2.95 13.31 5.05
CA ALA A 104 -3.59 12.29 5.86
C ALA A 104 -3.71 12.72 7.33
N THR A 105 -2.66 13.34 7.88
CA THR A 105 -2.69 13.87 9.25
C THR A 105 -3.73 14.98 9.38
N SER A 106 -3.80 15.90 8.41
CA SER A 106 -4.81 16.96 8.33
C SER A 106 -6.23 16.41 8.26
N TYR A 107 -6.45 15.39 7.42
CA TYR A 107 -7.75 14.74 7.31
C TYR A 107 -8.16 14.05 8.61
N HIS A 108 -7.26 13.30 9.23
CA HIS A 108 -7.55 12.65 10.51
C HIS A 108 -7.85 13.66 11.62
N HIS A 109 -7.08 14.75 11.68
CA HIS A 109 -7.33 15.86 12.59
C HIS A 109 -8.73 16.46 12.41
N ALA A 110 -9.13 16.74 11.18
CA ALA A 110 -10.46 17.25 10.86
C ALA A 110 -11.57 16.27 11.28
N LEU A 111 -11.41 14.96 10.99
CA LEU A 111 -12.36 13.92 11.40
C LEU A 111 -12.54 13.85 12.92
N LYS A 112 -11.47 14.06 13.69
CA LYS A 112 -11.54 14.07 15.16
C LYS A 112 -12.16 15.35 15.72
N LYS A 113 -12.41 16.35 14.87
CA LYS A 113 -12.96 17.67 15.24
C LYS A 113 -12.16 18.31 16.40
N ASP A 114 -10.83 18.12 16.40
CA ASP A 114 -9.95 18.62 17.45
C ASP A 114 -9.75 20.15 17.30
N GLU A 115 -10.01 20.89 18.37
CA GLU A 115 -9.90 22.34 18.38
C GLU A 115 -8.45 22.83 18.31
N SER A 116 -7.49 22.05 18.83
CA SER A 116 -6.07 22.41 18.80
C SER A 116 -5.51 22.40 17.39
N ASN A 117 -4.54 23.29 17.13
CA ASN A 117 -3.79 23.31 15.88
C ASN A 117 -2.53 22.43 15.97
N ASP A 118 -2.20 21.96 17.17
CA ASP A 118 -1.01 21.16 17.42
C ASP A 118 -1.36 19.67 17.41
N VAL A 119 -0.61 18.93 16.60
CA VAL A 119 -0.67 17.47 16.50
C VAL A 119 0.66 16.90 16.95
N VAL A 120 0.66 16.07 17.98
CA VAL A 120 1.84 15.33 18.42
C VAL A 120 1.68 13.87 18.02
N ILE A 121 2.64 13.34 17.26
CA ILE A 121 2.70 11.93 16.88
C ILE A 121 3.84 11.29 17.66
N ASN A 122 3.50 10.42 18.61
CA ASN A 122 4.47 9.81 19.52
C ASN A 122 5.36 8.80 18.79
N TYR A 123 4.78 7.97 17.92
CA TYR A 123 5.52 6.99 17.14
C TYR A 123 4.96 6.89 15.71
N PHE A 124 5.75 7.36 14.75
CA PHE A 124 5.50 7.20 13.32
C PHE A 124 6.28 6.02 12.77
N SER A 125 5.63 5.14 12.01
CA SER A 125 6.28 4.00 11.39
C SER A 125 5.84 3.86 9.94
N THR A 126 6.81 3.67 9.06
CA THR A 126 6.58 3.41 7.64
C THR A 126 7.56 2.36 7.12
N MET A 127 7.64 2.17 5.81
CA MET A 127 8.52 1.20 5.15
C MET A 127 8.94 1.66 3.76
N LEU A 128 10.02 1.05 3.26
CA LEU A 128 10.51 1.24 1.90
C LEU A 128 10.47 -0.08 1.11
N PRO A 129 10.19 -0.02 -0.20
CA PRO A 129 10.11 -1.19 -1.05
C PRO A 129 11.50 -1.80 -1.29
N ILE A 130 11.54 -3.11 -1.53
CA ILE A 130 12.79 -3.86 -1.70
C ILE A 130 13.57 -3.32 -2.88
N TRP A 131 12.90 -3.01 -4.01
CA TRP A 131 13.56 -2.49 -5.20
C TRP A 131 14.42 -1.24 -4.93
N LEU A 132 13.94 -0.35 -4.05
CA LEU A 132 14.64 0.89 -3.72
C LEU A 132 15.76 0.63 -2.72
N LEU A 133 15.52 -0.21 -1.72
CA LEU A 133 16.54 -0.63 -0.75
C LEU A 133 17.69 -1.38 -1.44
N LYS A 134 17.42 -2.15 -2.49
CA LYS A 134 18.44 -2.85 -3.30
C LYS A 134 19.35 -1.90 -4.10
N GLN A 135 19.07 -0.59 -4.12
CA GLN A 135 19.95 0.41 -4.73
C GLN A 135 21.05 0.94 -3.80
N THR A 136 20.95 0.70 -2.49
CA THR A 136 22.00 1.05 -1.52
C THR A 136 22.75 -0.19 -1.03
N SER A 137 24.00 -0.02 -0.59
CA SER A 137 24.80 -1.10 0.01
C SER A 137 24.22 -1.58 1.34
N LYS A 138 23.62 -0.67 2.14
CA LYS A 138 23.03 -0.97 3.45
C LYS A 138 21.61 -0.42 3.53
N PHE A 139 20.64 -1.32 3.71
CA PHE A 139 19.23 -0.96 3.83
C PHE A 139 18.98 0.05 4.96
N SER A 140 19.66 -0.13 6.09
CA SER A 140 19.50 0.72 7.28
C SER A 140 19.81 2.20 7.05
N GLU A 141 20.75 2.53 6.16
CA GLU A 141 21.11 3.92 5.86
C GLU A 141 19.94 4.62 5.16
N MET A 142 19.32 3.96 4.16
CA MET A 142 18.19 4.52 3.43
C MET A 142 16.92 4.56 4.29
N GLN A 143 16.69 3.54 5.12
CA GLN A 143 15.57 3.54 6.08
C GLN A 143 15.70 4.70 7.08
N SER A 144 16.89 4.91 7.64
CA SER A 144 17.13 6.02 8.59
C SER A 144 16.95 7.37 7.91
N ALA A 145 17.47 7.54 6.69
CA ALA A 145 17.29 8.77 5.92
C ALA A 145 15.81 9.04 5.64
N PHE A 146 15.03 8.02 5.28
CA PHE A 146 13.61 8.18 5.01
C PHE A 146 12.80 8.48 6.28
N ALA A 147 13.04 7.78 7.38
CA ALA A 147 12.38 8.05 8.67
C ALA A 147 12.65 9.49 9.15
N ASN A 148 13.88 9.98 9.00
CA ASN A 148 14.26 11.34 9.39
C ASN A 148 13.51 12.45 8.62
N ARG A 149 12.92 12.15 7.46
CA ARG A 149 12.07 13.11 6.74
C ARG A 149 10.77 13.44 7.46
N PHE A 150 10.28 12.52 8.27
CA PHE A 150 9.02 12.65 9.00
C PHE A 150 9.25 12.99 10.48
N LYS A 151 10.48 12.88 10.98
CA LYS A 151 10.79 13.19 12.38
C LYS A 151 10.90 14.70 12.57
N GLY A 152 10.34 15.20 13.67
CA GLY A 152 10.44 16.61 14.05
C GLY A 152 9.19 17.41 13.69
N LYS A 153 9.39 18.71 13.44
CA LYS A 153 8.30 19.69 13.29
C LYS A 153 7.98 19.94 11.83
N HIS A 154 6.69 19.97 11.54
CA HIS A 154 6.10 20.23 10.23
C HIS A 154 4.95 21.22 10.38
N GLU A 155 4.68 21.98 9.32
CA GLU A 155 3.53 22.88 9.25
C GLU A 155 2.78 22.58 7.95
N VAL A 156 1.45 22.53 8.02
CA VAL A 156 0.58 22.37 6.84
C VAL A 156 -0.64 23.26 6.97
N LYS A 157 -1.04 23.90 5.88
CA LYS A 157 -2.29 24.65 5.78
C LYS A 157 -3.31 23.84 5.01
N ILE A 158 -4.48 23.66 5.58
CA ILE A 158 -5.68 23.18 4.89
C ILE A 158 -6.33 24.40 4.25
N LEU A 159 -6.56 24.34 2.94
CA LEU A 159 -7.12 25.45 2.15
C LEU A 159 -8.51 25.13 1.59
N THR A 160 -9.03 23.95 1.88
CA THR A 160 -10.39 23.54 1.47
C THR A 160 -11.43 24.39 2.22
N PRO A 161 -12.30 25.14 1.51
CA PRO A 161 -13.23 26.05 2.17
C PRO A 161 -14.18 25.34 3.14
N GLY A 162 -14.33 25.90 4.35
CA GLY A 162 -15.08 25.31 5.47
C GLY A 162 -14.24 24.46 6.43
N MET A 163 -12.99 24.14 6.07
CA MET A 163 -12.04 23.36 6.89
C MET A 163 -10.68 24.05 7.06
N GLU A 164 -10.59 25.34 6.75
CA GLU A 164 -9.31 26.07 6.72
C GLU A 164 -8.63 26.08 8.09
N LYS A 165 -7.39 25.62 8.13
CA LYS A 165 -6.62 25.52 9.36
C LYS A 165 -5.13 25.46 9.07
N THR A 166 -4.30 26.02 9.95
CA THR A 166 -2.85 25.77 9.94
C THR A 166 -2.54 24.80 11.07
N LEU A 167 -1.98 23.64 10.75
CA LEU A 167 -1.60 22.62 11.71
C LEU A 167 -0.09 22.58 11.91
N ASN A 168 0.35 22.49 13.17
CA ASN A 168 1.72 22.17 13.53
C ASN A 168 1.80 20.69 13.91
N ILE A 169 2.54 19.90 13.15
CA ILE A 169 2.69 18.47 13.38
C ILE A 169 4.08 18.23 13.95
N ASN A 170 4.18 17.62 15.13
CA ASN A 170 5.43 17.25 15.76
C ASN A 170 5.53 15.73 15.92
N VAL A 171 6.43 15.11 15.19
CA VAL A 171 6.69 13.67 15.26
C VAL A 171 7.90 13.42 16.17
N GLN A 172 7.65 12.78 17.31
CA GLN A 172 8.68 12.54 18.32
C GLN A 172 9.67 11.46 17.89
N GLU A 173 9.15 10.33 17.42
CA GLU A 173 9.91 9.20 16.91
C GLU A 173 9.39 8.77 15.55
N ALA A 174 10.32 8.45 14.64
CA ALA A 174 10.02 7.94 13.32
C ALA A 174 10.92 6.74 13.01
N VAL A 175 10.32 5.67 12.49
CA VAL A 175 11.05 4.48 12.03
C VAL A 175 10.63 4.08 10.62
N CYS A 176 11.55 3.44 9.91
CA CYS A 176 11.28 2.87 8.59
C CYS A 176 11.68 1.40 8.58
N ARG A 177 10.76 0.53 8.16
CA ARG A 177 10.92 -0.92 8.04
C ARG A 177 11.16 -1.33 6.58
N ILE A 178 11.28 -2.62 6.32
CA ILE A 178 11.41 -3.17 4.96
C ILE A 178 10.02 -3.64 4.55
N GLU A 179 9.47 -3.08 3.48
CA GLU A 179 8.20 -3.55 2.88
C GLU A 179 8.32 -5.04 2.55
N SER A 180 7.22 -5.77 2.60
CA SER A 180 7.14 -7.23 2.42
C SER A 180 7.74 -8.05 3.57
N GLU A 181 8.96 -7.76 4.05
CA GLU A 181 9.54 -8.49 5.20
C GLU A 181 8.78 -8.21 6.50
N VAL A 182 8.37 -6.95 6.70
CA VAL A 182 7.67 -6.54 7.91
C VAL A 182 6.32 -7.24 8.08
N ALA A 183 5.69 -7.67 6.98
CA ALA A 183 4.43 -8.44 7.00
C ALA A 183 4.57 -9.76 7.76
N ARG A 184 5.77 -10.33 7.93
CA ARG A 184 5.92 -11.54 8.75
C ARG A 184 5.45 -11.35 10.18
N TRP A 185 5.44 -10.12 10.71
CA TRP A 185 4.99 -9.84 12.07
C TRP A 185 3.49 -10.03 12.25
N SER A 186 2.67 -9.68 11.25
CA SER A 186 1.22 -9.93 11.28
C SER A 186 0.86 -11.40 11.06
N ILE A 187 1.73 -12.17 10.40
CA ILE A 187 1.60 -13.63 10.35
C ILE A 187 1.95 -14.26 11.71
N LYS A 188 2.96 -13.72 12.40
CA LYS A 188 3.44 -14.26 13.68
C LYS A 188 2.56 -13.89 14.86
N LYS A 189 2.00 -12.68 14.88
CA LYS A 189 1.36 -12.08 16.05
C LYS A 189 0.03 -11.41 15.69
N ASN A 190 -0.92 -11.44 16.61
CA ASN A 190 -2.09 -10.55 16.55
C ASN A 190 -1.74 -9.16 17.14
N PHE A 191 -2.71 -8.24 17.13
CA PHE A 191 -2.53 -6.89 17.69
C PHE A 191 -2.42 -6.85 19.22
N ASP A 192 -2.77 -7.94 19.91
CA ASP A 192 -2.55 -8.11 21.34
C ASP A 192 -1.17 -8.74 21.64
N LEU A 193 -0.34 -8.90 20.60
CA LEU A 193 1.03 -9.45 20.65
C LEU A 193 1.10 -10.94 21.03
N GLU A 194 -0.02 -11.65 20.93
CA GLU A 194 -0.12 -13.10 21.10
C GLU A 194 0.29 -13.83 19.83
N ASP A 195 0.84 -15.04 19.94
CA ASP A 195 1.20 -15.85 18.78
C ASP A 195 -0.04 -16.26 17.97
N ASN A 196 0.00 -16.05 16.67
CA ASN A 196 -1.07 -16.47 15.77
C ASN A 196 -0.89 -17.96 15.42
N ALA A 197 -1.96 -18.75 15.57
CA ALA A 197 -1.94 -20.18 15.25
C ALA A 197 -1.56 -20.47 13.78
N GLN A 198 -1.86 -19.55 12.85
CA GLN A 198 -1.46 -19.69 11.45
C GLN A 198 0.07 -19.76 11.28
N ALA A 199 0.84 -19.12 12.18
CA ALA A 199 2.30 -19.15 12.13
C ALA A 199 2.87 -20.57 12.25
N ASP A 200 2.12 -21.50 12.86
CA ASP A 200 2.53 -22.88 13.05
C ASP A 200 2.69 -23.64 11.74
N LEU A 201 1.98 -23.23 10.69
CA LEU A 201 2.11 -23.78 9.33
C LEU A 201 3.53 -23.62 8.77
N PHE A 202 4.34 -22.69 9.31
CA PHE A 202 5.66 -22.31 8.79
C PHE A 202 6.80 -22.71 9.74
N LYS A 203 6.52 -23.34 10.89
CA LYS A 203 7.54 -23.71 11.89
C LYS A 203 8.67 -24.57 11.32
N GLY A 204 8.35 -25.48 10.39
CA GLY A 204 9.27 -26.46 9.82
C GLY A 204 9.79 -26.14 8.41
N ASN A 205 9.38 -25.03 7.80
CA ASN A 205 9.66 -24.75 6.39
C ASN A 205 10.21 -23.35 6.19
N ASP A 206 11.26 -23.24 5.39
CA ASP A 206 11.64 -21.97 4.79
C ASP A 206 10.46 -21.47 3.94
N THR A 207 10.17 -20.17 4.02
CA THR A 207 8.96 -19.56 3.47
C THR A 207 9.32 -18.39 2.58
N VAL A 208 8.78 -18.36 1.37
CA VAL A 208 8.87 -17.20 0.47
C VAL A 208 7.63 -16.35 0.68
N LEU A 209 7.84 -15.14 1.20
CA LEU A 209 6.84 -14.08 1.21
C LEU A 209 6.76 -13.48 -0.20
N CYS A 210 5.57 -13.49 -0.78
CA CYS A 210 5.28 -13.01 -2.13
C CYS A 210 4.32 -11.82 -2.05
N ASP A 211 4.88 -10.60 -2.01
CA ASP A 211 4.12 -9.36 -2.00
C ASP A 211 3.83 -8.92 -3.44
N LEU A 212 2.62 -9.22 -3.91
CA LEU A 212 2.20 -8.95 -5.27
C LEU A 212 1.51 -7.58 -5.33
N GLY A 213 2.23 -6.59 -5.84
CA GLY A 213 1.79 -5.20 -5.94
C GLY A 213 1.43 -4.77 -7.36
N GLY A 214 0.82 -3.58 -7.48
CA GLY A 214 0.43 -3.04 -8.78
C GLY A 214 1.62 -2.70 -9.68
N GLY A 215 2.72 -2.23 -9.08
CA GLY A 215 3.92 -1.74 -9.77
C GLY A 215 5.14 -2.65 -9.64
N THR A 216 5.26 -3.40 -8.55
CA THR A 216 6.34 -4.37 -8.29
C THR A 216 5.77 -5.60 -7.61
N ASP A 217 6.45 -6.73 -7.81
CA ASP A 217 6.31 -7.91 -6.97
C ASP A 217 7.58 -8.03 -6.12
N ASP A 218 7.44 -8.04 -4.80
CA ASP A 218 8.56 -8.05 -3.86
C ASP A 218 8.61 -9.41 -3.13
N PHE A 219 9.79 -10.01 -3.03
CA PHE A 219 9.97 -11.37 -2.53
C PHE A 219 10.97 -11.42 -1.36
N VAL A 220 10.61 -12.15 -0.30
CA VAL A 220 11.48 -12.33 0.87
C VAL A 220 11.56 -13.80 1.25
N LEU A 221 12.77 -14.36 1.29
CA LEU A 221 13.03 -15.71 1.79
C LEU A 221 13.25 -15.67 3.31
N LEU A 222 12.30 -16.23 4.05
CA LEU A 222 12.36 -16.37 5.50
C LEU A 222 12.79 -17.79 5.87
N PRO A 223 13.78 -17.95 6.77
CA PRO A 223 14.07 -19.26 7.34
C PRO A 223 12.90 -19.80 8.18
N ALA A 224 12.87 -21.12 8.36
CA ALA A 224 11.86 -21.84 9.15
C ALA A 224 11.46 -21.14 10.46
N GLY A 225 10.15 -21.03 10.67
CA GLY A 225 9.54 -20.30 11.79
C GLY A 225 9.37 -18.80 11.56
N LEU A 226 9.37 -18.36 10.29
CA LEU A 226 9.27 -16.95 9.90
C LEU A 226 10.33 -16.10 10.61
N LYS A 227 11.58 -16.61 10.60
CA LYS A 227 12.73 -15.91 11.17
C LYS A 227 13.16 -14.78 10.24
N SER A 228 13.95 -13.85 10.77
CA SER A 228 14.51 -12.78 9.95
C SER A 228 15.35 -13.34 8.79
N PRO A 229 15.31 -12.68 7.62
CA PRO A 229 16.17 -13.02 6.48
C PRO A 229 17.65 -13.06 6.86
N ILE A 230 18.42 -13.98 6.27
CA ILE A 230 19.82 -14.24 6.65
C ILE A 230 20.77 -13.23 5.99
N SER A 231 20.43 -12.76 4.79
CA SER A 231 21.30 -11.87 4.03
C SER A 231 20.51 -10.99 3.06
N ARG A 232 21.20 -10.08 2.39
CA ARG A 232 20.66 -9.26 1.30
C ARG A 232 20.10 -10.09 0.14
N ASP A 233 20.61 -11.30 -0.07
CA ASP A 233 20.17 -12.20 -1.13
C ASP A 233 18.88 -12.92 -0.79
N SER A 234 18.39 -12.80 0.45
CA SER A 234 17.06 -13.23 0.84
C SER A 234 15.96 -12.21 0.47
N PHE A 235 16.31 -11.13 -0.22
CA PHE A 235 15.39 -10.11 -0.70
C PHE A 235 15.57 -9.93 -2.20
N ASP A 236 14.47 -10.03 -2.94
CA ASP A 236 14.45 -9.79 -4.37
C ASP A 236 13.16 -9.08 -4.79
N TYR A 237 13.12 -8.58 -6.01
CA TYR A 237 11.94 -7.92 -6.56
C TYR A 237 11.86 -8.14 -8.07
N ASN A 238 10.64 -8.08 -8.61
CA ASN A 238 10.39 -8.06 -10.04
C ASN A 238 9.58 -6.83 -10.43
N ALA A 239 10.03 -6.13 -11.47
CA ALA A 239 9.32 -4.99 -12.06
C ALA A 239 9.13 -5.15 -13.59
N ASP A 240 9.44 -6.32 -14.15
CA ASP A 240 9.44 -6.56 -15.61
C ASP A 240 8.04 -6.73 -16.17
N LYS A 241 7.11 -7.26 -15.36
CA LYS A 241 5.70 -7.46 -15.74
C LYS A 241 4.75 -6.93 -14.66
N PRO A 242 4.67 -5.61 -14.45
CA PRO A 242 3.79 -5.01 -13.46
C PRO A 242 2.32 -5.30 -13.78
N PHE A 243 1.50 -5.46 -12.73
CA PHE A 243 0.09 -5.77 -12.90
C PHE A 243 -0.67 -4.63 -13.59
N LEU A 244 -0.36 -3.38 -13.26
CA LEU A 244 -1.00 -2.21 -13.86
C LEU A 244 -0.70 -2.08 -15.36
N GLU A 245 0.49 -2.47 -15.80
CA GLU A 245 0.83 -2.49 -17.23
C GLU A 245 0.07 -3.60 -17.96
N PHE A 246 0.02 -4.79 -17.36
CA PHE A 246 -0.80 -5.89 -17.84
C PHE A 246 -2.28 -5.49 -17.99
N LEU A 247 -2.86 -4.85 -16.98
CA LEU A 247 -4.25 -4.38 -17.02
C LEU A 247 -4.47 -3.33 -18.11
N GLU A 248 -3.55 -2.39 -18.28
CA GLU A 248 -3.67 -1.36 -19.33
C GLU A 248 -3.59 -1.96 -20.74
N GLN A 249 -2.71 -2.94 -20.95
CA GLN A 249 -2.64 -3.68 -22.21
C GLN A 249 -3.96 -4.45 -22.46
N PHE A 250 -4.40 -5.22 -21.47
CA PHE A 250 -5.65 -5.98 -21.54
C PHE A 250 -6.86 -5.07 -21.80
N ARG A 251 -6.92 -3.92 -21.14
CA ARG A 251 -7.95 -2.90 -21.36
C ARG A 251 -7.97 -2.45 -22.82
N LYS A 252 -6.83 -2.03 -23.37
CA LYS A 252 -6.74 -1.53 -24.76
C LYS A 252 -7.12 -2.60 -25.78
N GLU A 253 -6.73 -3.84 -25.54
CA GLU A 253 -6.92 -4.92 -26.50
C GLU A 253 -8.31 -5.56 -26.43
N LYS A 254 -8.93 -5.60 -25.24
CA LYS A 254 -10.14 -6.41 -25.00
C LYS A 254 -11.31 -5.65 -24.39
N LEU A 255 -11.08 -4.55 -23.68
CA LEU A 255 -12.11 -3.89 -22.86
C LEU A 255 -12.18 -2.36 -23.05
N VAL A 256 -11.68 -1.85 -24.19
CA VAL A 256 -11.60 -0.40 -24.46
C VAL A 256 -12.98 0.26 -24.51
N GLU A 257 -14.00 -0.50 -24.90
CA GLU A 257 -15.40 -0.06 -24.94
C GLU A 257 -16.04 0.06 -23.55
N HIS A 258 -15.46 -0.59 -22.52
CA HIS A 258 -16.04 -0.69 -21.18
C HIS A 258 -15.34 0.20 -20.13
N PHE A 259 -14.06 0.50 -20.34
CA PHE A 259 -13.22 1.24 -19.38
C PHE A 259 -12.38 2.31 -20.08
N LYS A 260 -12.50 3.55 -19.60
CA LYS A 260 -11.77 4.69 -20.16
C LYS A 260 -10.32 4.68 -19.70
N THR A 261 -10.09 4.31 -18.44
CA THR A 261 -8.77 4.27 -17.83
C THR A 261 -8.43 2.88 -17.26
N VAL A 262 -7.14 2.59 -17.09
CA VAL A 262 -6.69 1.39 -16.36
C VAL A 262 -7.22 1.36 -14.93
N ARG A 263 -7.39 2.52 -14.31
CA ARG A 263 -7.88 2.64 -12.94
C ARG A 263 -9.35 2.29 -12.80
N ASP A 264 -10.16 2.63 -13.81
CA ASP A 264 -11.56 2.20 -13.87
C ASP A 264 -11.64 0.66 -13.91
N LEU A 265 -10.76 0.03 -14.71
CA LEU A 265 -10.68 -1.42 -14.83
C LEU A 265 -10.16 -2.06 -13.53
N GLU A 266 -9.08 -1.55 -12.96
CA GLU A 266 -8.53 -2.01 -11.68
C GLU A 266 -9.60 -1.98 -10.58
N THR A 267 -10.24 -0.81 -10.39
CA THR A 267 -11.32 -0.63 -9.41
C THR A 267 -12.48 -1.59 -9.64
N PHE A 268 -12.87 -1.78 -10.91
CA PHE A 268 -13.92 -2.72 -11.27
C PHE A 268 -13.55 -4.16 -10.91
N ILE A 269 -12.31 -4.58 -11.16
CA ILE A 269 -11.84 -5.92 -10.82
C ILE A 269 -11.86 -6.10 -9.30
N PHE A 270 -11.20 -5.24 -8.53
CA PHE A 270 -11.16 -5.32 -7.07
C PHE A 270 -12.56 -5.35 -6.44
N THR A 271 -13.52 -4.61 -7.01
CA THR A 271 -14.90 -4.54 -6.47
C THR A 271 -15.76 -5.77 -6.81
N ASN A 272 -15.38 -6.56 -7.81
CA ASN A 272 -16.23 -7.62 -8.35
C ASN A 272 -15.57 -9.00 -8.41
N ILE A 273 -14.28 -9.14 -8.09
CA ILE A 273 -13.55 -10.40 -8.28
C ILE A 273 -14.12 -11.57 -7.47
N ASP A 274 -14.62 -11.31 -6.26
CA ASP A 274 -15.23 -12.32 -5.39
C ASP A 274 -16.70 -12.64 -5.73
N LYS A 275 -17.27 -11.92 -6.70
CA LYS A 275 -18.66 -12.14 -7.12
C LYS A 275 -18.71 -13.27 -8.15
N SER A 276 -19.82 -14.00 -8.16
CA SER A 276 -20.09 -15.00 -9.20
C SER A 276 -20.15 -14.40 -10.61
N LYS A 277 -20.47 -13.10 -10.72
CA LYS A 277 -20.47 -12.35 -11.97
C LYS A 277 -19.83 -10.97 -11.82
N MET A 278 -19.00 -10.63 -12.79
CA MET A 278 -18.40 -9.31 -12.98
C MET A 278 -19.22 -8.52 -14.00
N GLU A 279 -20.38 -8.01 -13.58
CA GLU A 279 -21.28 -7.23 -14.44
C GLU A 279 -20.89 -5.75 -14.51
N ARG A 280 -20.50 -5.27 -15.69
CA ARG A 280 -20.33 -3.83 -15.97
C ARG A 280 -21.65 -3.23 -16.46
N LYS A 281 -22.12 -2.18 -15.79
CA LYS A 281 -23.28 -1.40 -16.23
C LYS A 281 -22.85 -0.09 -16.89
N ASP A 282 -23.29 0.12 -18.13
CA ASP A 282 -23.08 1.40 -18.82
C ASP A 282 -23.92 2.51 -18.15
N GLY A 283 -23.29 3.65 -17.86
CA GLY A 283 -23.92 4.74 -17.12
C GLY A 283 -24.98 5.51 -17.93
N ASN A 284 -24.88 5.49 -19.26
CA ASN A 284 -25.75 6.27 -20.14
C ASN A 284 -26.98 5.47 -20.59
N THR A 285 -26.77 4.21 -20.93
CA THR A 285 -27.80 3.30 -21.50
C THR A 285 -28.38 2.34 -20.47
N GLY A 286 -27.67 2.12 -19.35
CA GLY A 286 -28.04 1.11 -18.35
C GLY A 286 -27.80 -0.33 -18.80
N GLN A 287 -27.25 -0.55 -20.00
CA GLN A 287 -26.92 -1.88 -20.52
C GLN A 287 -25.90 -2.59 -19.62
N LYS A 288 -26.08 -3.90 -19.44
CA LYS A 288 -25.21 -4.76 -18.64
C LYS A 288 -24.36 -5.65 -19.53
N PHE A 289 -23.08 -5.78 -19.17
CA PHE A 289 -22.10 -6.63 -19.83
C PHE A 289 -21.47 -7.55 -18.79
N ASP A 290 -21.59 -8.87 -18.98
CA ASP A 290 -20.94 -9.87 -18.13
C ASP A 290 -19.50 -10.08 -18.63
N LEU A 291 -18.52 -9.64 -17.84
CA LEU A 291 -17.10 -9.67 -18.22
C LEU A 291 -16.33 -10.81 -17.50
N THR A 292 -17.04 -11.69 -16.81
CA THR A 292 -16.45 -12.69 -15.89
C THR A 292 -15.42 -13.58 -16.57
N GLU A 293 -15.80 -14.27 -17.64
CA GLU A 293 -14.90 -15.21 -18.34
C GLU A 293 -13.67 -14.49 -18.93
N THR A 294 -13.89 -13.32 -19.53
CA THR A 294 -12.83 -12.53 -20.16
C THR A 294 -11.79 -12.09 -19.12
N ILE A 295 -12.23 -11.61 -17.96
CA ILE A 295 -11.35 -11.16 -16.89
C ILE A 295 -10.67 -12.33 -16.19
N LYS A 296 -11.43 -13.36 -15.77
CA LYS A 296 -10.87 -14.51 -15.05
C LYS A 296 -9.81 -15.25 -15.88
N LYS A 297 -10.03 -15.39 -17.20
CA LYS A 297 -9.02 -15.96 -18.10
C LYS A 297 -7.73 -15.13 -18.11
N ALA A 298 -7.83 -13.81 -18.25
CA ALA A 298 -6.67 -12.93 -18.27
C ALA A 298 -5.91 -12.97 -16.93
N LEU A 299 -6.63 -12.97 -15.80
CA LEU A 299 -6.03 -13.08 -14.47
C LEU A 299 -5.33 -14.44 -14.26
N LYS A 300 -5.90 -15.54 -14.76
CA LYS A 300 -5.24 -16.85 -14.73
C LYS A 300 -3.94 -16.86 -15.54
N GLU A 301 -3.94 -16.29 -16.74
CA GLU A 301 -2.73 -16.15 -17.56
C GLU A 301 -1.65 -15.32 -16.83
N TYR A 302 -2.05 -14.24 -16.16
CA TYR A 302 -1.14 -13.45 -15.34
C TYR A 302 -0.62 -14.22 -14.12
N ALA A 303 -1.47 -14.99 -13.43
CA ALA A 303 -1.07 -15.83 -12.30
C ALA A 303 -0.03 -16.89 -12.72
N GLN A 304 -0.17 -17.50 -13.91
CA GLN A 304 0.84 -18.42 -14.47
C GLN A 304 2.24 -17.78 -14.53
N ILE A 305 2.30 -16.52 -14.96
CA ILE A 305 3.54 -15.73 -15.01
C ILE A 305 4.07 -15.52 -13.60
N LYS A 306 3.22 -15.08 -12.65
CA LYS A 306 3.63 -14.81 -11.26
C LYS A 306 4.17 -16.06 -10.56
N ILE A 307 3.48 -17.20 -10.68
CA ILE A 307 3.94 -18.46 -10.08
C ILE A 307 5.30 -18.89 -10.63
N THR A 308 5.49 -18.75 -11.95
CA THR A 308 6.79 -19.05 -12.57
C THR A 308 7.88 -18.09 -12.10
N GLN A 309 7.56 -16.81 -11.89
CA GLN A 309 8.53 -15.84 -11.34
C GLN A 309 8.92 -16.21 -9.91
N VAL A 310 7.94 -16.43 -9.04
CA VAL A 310 8.12 -16.78 -7.63
C VAL A 310 9.05 -17.98 -7.43
N GLU A 311 8.86 -19.05 -8.21
CA GLU A 311 9.74 -20.23 -8.14
C GLU A 311 11.18 -19.95 -8.52
N ASN A 312 11.38 -19.11 -9.53
CA ASN A 312 12.70 -18.82 -10.08
C ASN A 312 13.48 -17.81 -9.24
N THR A 313 12.78 -16.99 -8.42
CA THR A 313 13.40 -16.01 -7.54
C THR A 313 14.29 -16.68 -6.50
N PHE A 314 13.77 -17.70 -5.81
CA PHE A 314 14.51 -18.46 -4.80
C PHE A 314 14.38 -19.95 -5.08
N PRO A 315 15.26 -20.51 -5.95
CA PRO A 315 15.21 -21.93 -6.29
C PRO A 315 15.34 -22.80 -5.04
N ALA A 316 14.30 -23.56 -4.72
CA ALA A 316 14.33 -24.48 -3.60
C ALA A 316 15.36 -25.60 -3.84
N PRO A 317 16.25 -25.90 -2.88
CA PRO A 317 17.10 -27.08 -2.94
C PRO A 317 16.26 -28.36 -3.08
N LYS A 318 16.78 -29.37 -3.78
CA LYS A 318 16.04 -30.62 -4.05
C LYS A 318 15.62 -31.38 -2.79
N ASP A 319 16.32 -31.16 -1.68
CA ASP A 319 16.10 -31.76 -0.37
C ASP A 319 15.23 -30.89 0.57
N LYS A 320 14.73 -29.74 0.08
CA LYS A 320 13.90 -28.82 0.85
C LYS A 320 12.57 -28.56 0.18
N VAL A 321 11.55 -28.36 1.01
CA VAL A 321 10.23 -27.90 0.58
C VAL A 321 10.02 -26.49 1.12
N TYR A 322 9.85 -25.53 0.21
CA TYR A 322 9.45 -24.18 0.55
C TYR A 322 7.93 -24.08 0.62
N LYS A 323 7.46 -23.19 1.49
CA LYS A 323 6.10 -22.67 1.43
C LYS A 323 6.10 -21.28 0.81
N TYR A 324 5.03 -20.95 0.11
CA TYR A 324 4.83 -19.67 -0.55
C TYR A 324 3.64 -18.99 0.09
N PHE A 325 3.85 -17.76 0.55
CA PHE A 325 2.83 -16.99 1.24
C PHE A 325 2.54 -15.71 0.46
N TYR A 326 1.39 -15.67 -0.21
CA TYR A 326 1.00 -14.62 -1.13
C TYR A 326 0.17 -13.54 -0.42
N PHE A 327 0.59 -12.30 -0.59
CA PHE A 327 -0.10 -11.11 -0.07
C PHE A 327 0.14 -9.91 -1.00
N GLY A 328 -0.27 -8.71 -0.59
CA GLY A 328 -0.31 -7.54 -1.45
C GLY A 328 -1.66 -7.42 -2.19
N GLY A 329 -1.93 -6.23 -2.73
CA GLY A 329 -3.22 -5.94 -3.36
C GLY A 329 -3.54 -6.87 -4.54
N VAL A 330 -2.52 -7.26 -5.32
CA VAL A 330 -2.72 -8.13 -6.48
C VAL A 330 -2.96 -9.57 -6.06
N ALA A 331 -2.37 -10.04 -4.95
CA ALA A 331 -2.66 -11.38 -4.44
C ALA A 331 -4.14 -11.54 -4.03
N THR A 332 -4.79 -10.49 -3.51
CA THR A 332 -6.24 -10.50 -3.26
C THR A 332 -7.03 -10.79 -4.53
N VAL A 333 -6.67 -10.14 -5.64
CA VAL A 333 -7.33 -10.33 -6.94
C VAL A 333 -7.00 -11.70 -7.56
N LEU A 334 -5.78 -12.19 -7.35
CA LEU A 334 -5.32 -13.43 -7.97
C LEU A 334 -5.62 -14.67 -7.12
N LYS A 335 -6.27 -14.58 -5.96
CA LYS A 335 -6.48 -15.71 -5.02
C LYS A 335 -6.99 -16.98 -5.72
N GLU A 336 -8.10 -16.90 -6.44
CA GLU A 336 -8.65 -18.04 -7.19
C GLU A 336 -7.71 -18.51 -8.30
N SER A 337 -7.12 -17.56 -9.04
CA SER A 337 -6.22 -17.86 -10.16
C SER A 337 -4.92 -18.55 -9.72
N ILE A 338 -4.36 -18.13 -8.59
CA ILE A 338 -3.19 -18.76 -7.97
C ILE A 338 -3.52 -20.21 -7.64
N MET A 339 -4.62 -20.46 -6.93
CA MET A 339 -5.00 -21.82 -6.52
C MET A 339 -5.22 -22.77 -7.71
N ILE A 340 -5.90 -22.28 -8.77
CA ILE A 340 -6.09 -23.06 -10.00
C ILE A 340 -4.74 -23.39 -10.63
N VAL A 341 -3.85 -22.39 -10.79
CA VAL A 341 -2.55 -22.58 -11.45
C VAL A 341 -1.65 -23.51 -10.64
N THR A 342 -1.62 -23.38 -9.31
CA THR A 342 -0.80 -24.22 -8.43
C THR A 342 -1.33 -25.65 -8.35
N GLU A 343 -2.65 -25.83 -8.35
CA GLU A 343 -3.27 -27.17 -8.42
C GLU A 343 -2.97 -27.85 -9.76
N GLU A 344 -3.14 -27.16 -10.89
CA GLU A 344 -2.84 -27.70 -12.22
C GLU A 344 -1.36 -28.09 -12.36
N LYS A 345 -0.46 -27.37 -11.68
CA LYS A 345 0.99 -27.55 -11.82
C LYS A 345 1.59 -28.54 -10.82
N TYR A 346 1.10 -28.58 -9.58
CA TYR A 346 1.71 -29.38 -8.51
C TYR A 346 0.75 -30.42 -7.90
N GLY A 347 -0.53 -30.41 -8.28
CA GLY A 347 -1.58 -31.20 -7.66
C GLY A 347 -2.18 -30.52 -6.42
N GLN A 348 -3.39 -30.95 -6.08
CA GLN A 348 -4.21 -30.35 -5.02
C GLN A 348 -3.50 -30.31 -3.65
N GLU A 349 -2.88 -31.41 -3.24
CA GLU A 349 -2.22 -31.52 -1.93
C GLU A 349 -1.10 -30.49 -1.75
N ILE A 350 -0.24 -30.32 -2.77
CA ILE A 350 0.86 -29.33 -2.71
C ILE A 350 0.30 -27.92 -2.78
N SER A 351 -0.69 -27.68 -3.65
CA SER A 351 -1.36 -26.39 -3.77
C SER A 351 -1.89 -25.92 -2.41
N GLU A 352 -2.70 -26.73 -1.75
CA GLU A 352 -3.34 -26.38 -0.47
C GLU A 352 -2.34 -26.26 0.69
N ALA A 353 -1.32 -27.13 0.76
CA ALA A 353 -0.39 -27.17 1.89
C ALA A 353 0.75 -26.14 1.80
N ASN A 354 1.18 -25.79 0.59
CA ASN A 354 2.39 -25.02 0.34
C ASN A 354 2.16 -23.67 -0.36
N HIS A 355 1.00 -23.41 -0.96
CA HIS A 355 0.66 -22.12 -1.54
C HIS A 355 -0.46 -21.45 -0.75
N ILE A 356 -0.08 -20.59 0.20
CA ILE A 356 -1.00 -19.96 1.15
C ILE A 356 -1.25 -18.52 0.71
N ILE A 357 -2.52 -18.13 0.52
CA ILE A 357 -2.91 -16.74 0.27
C ILE A 357 -3.41 -16.14 1.59
N ALA A 358 -2.90 -14.97 1.97
CA ALA A 358 -3.36 -14.25 3.14
C ALA A 358 -4.82 -13.78 2.98
N ASP A 359 -5.61 -13.86 4.06
CA ASP A 359 -7.01 -13.38 4.04
C ASP A 359 -7.07 -11.86 3.90
N ASP A 360 -6.28 -11.13 4.68
CA ASP A 360 -6.11 -9.67 4.59
C ASP A 360 -4.90 -9.28 3.73
N ALA A 361 -4.69 -9.97 2.60
CA ALA A 361 -3.50 -9.86 1.76
C ALA A 361 -3.04 -8.42 1.49
N ARG A 362 -3.96 -7.52 1.13
CA ARG A 362 -3.65 -6.12 0.82
C ARG A 362 -3.10 -5.31 2.00
N MET A 363 -3.46 -5.69 3.22
CA MET A 363 -3.19 -4.93 4.45
C MET A 363 -1.97 -5.44 5.22
N LEU A 364 -1.37 -6.54 4.77
CA LEU A 364 -0.49 -7.34 5.61
C LEU A 364 0.80 -6.61 6.03
N ASN A 365 1.36 -5.79 5.13
CA ASN A 365 2.49 -4.92 5.43
C ASN A 365 2.14 -3.89 6.53
N LEU A 366 1.01 -3.21 6.36
CA LEU A 366 0.52 -2.22 7.32
C LEU A 366 0.20 -2.85 8.69
N PHE A 367 -0.38 -4.05 8.70
CA PHE A 367 -0.60 -4.82 9.93
C PHE A 367 0.72 -5.24 10.59
N GLY A 368 1.76 -5.55 9.81
CA GLY A 368 3.10 -5.79 10.35
C GLY A 368 3.67 -4.56 11.07
N LEU A 369 3.44 -3.35 10.53
CA LEU A 369 3.79 -2.10 11.21
C LEU A 369 2.97 -1.91 12.49
N GLU A 370 1.66 -2.18 12.45
CA GLU A 370 0.78 -2.06 13.62
C GLU A 370 1.24 -2.96 14.77
N VAL A 371 1.50 -4.25 14.51
CA VAL A 371 2.05 -5.19 15.50
C VAL A 371 3.33 -4.64 16.14
N LEU A 372 4.28 -4.16 15.32
CA LEU A 372 5.54 -3.62 15.82
C LEU A 372 5.35 -2.32 16.63
N SER A 373 4.43 -1.45 16.21
CA SER A 373 4.14 -0.19 16.91
C SER A 373 3.53 -0.44 18.29
N ARG A 374 2.68 -1.46 18.43
CA ARG A 374 2.10 -1.86 19.72
C ARG A 374 3.14 -2.47 20.65
N ALA A 375 4.07 -3.26 20.11
CA ALA A 375 5.19 -3.78 20.88
C ALA A 375 6.10 -2.65 21.41
N GLU A 376 6.36 -1.61 20.60
CA GLU A 376 7.14 -0.45 21.04
C GLU A 376 6.39 0.38 22.09
N GLU A 377 5.09 0.57 21.91
CA GLU A 377 4.25 1.26 22.90
C GLU A 377 4.23 0.51 24.25
N ALA A 378 4.03 -0.81 24.24
CA ALA A 378 4.07 -1.63 25.45
C ALA A 378 5.42 -1.52 26.18
N LYS A 379 6.51 -1.49 25.41
CA LYS A 379 7.87 -1.29 25.96
C LYS A 379 8.01 0.09 26.61
N ARG A 380 7.59 1.16 25.92
CA ARG A 380 7.59 2.52 26.49
C ARG A 380 6.79 2.63 27.78
N LEU A 381 5.61 2.02 27.84
CA LEU A 381 4.76 2.03 29.04
C LEU A 381 5.35 1.22 30.20
N SER A 382 6.24 0.26 29.93
CA SER A 382 6.95 -0.51 30.97
C SER A 382 8.20 0.18 31.52
N GLU A 383 8.71 1.20 30.82
CA GLU A 383 9.89 1.98 31.22
C GLU A 383 9.53 3.23 32.05
N VAL A 384 8.23 3.55 32.17
CA VAL A 384 7.65 4.60 33.03
C VAL A 384 7.13 3.97 34.32
#